data_AF-F3C6F3-F1
#
_entry.id   AF-F3C6F3-F1
#
_cell.length_a   1.000
_cell.length_b   1.000
_cell.length_c   1.000
_cell.angle_alpha   90.00
_cell.angle_beta   90.00
_cell.angle_gamma   90.00
#
_symmetry.space_group_name_H-M   'P 1'
#
loop_
_entity.id
_entity.type
_entity.pdbx_description
1 polymer ?
#
loop_
_entity_poly.entity_id
_entity_poly.type
_entity_poly.pdbx_seq_one_letter_code
_entity_poly.pdbx_strand_id
1 'polypeptide(L)'
;MNNVELLSGAEMVVRFLRDEGVEHIYGYPGGALLHVYDALFKEPAVSHILVRHEQAATHMADGYARATGKAGVVLVTSGPGAT
;
A
#
# COMPACT_ATOMS: atom_id res chain seq x y z
N MET A 1 16.17 1.65 -29.20
CA MET A 1 16.54 2.35 -27.95
C MET A 1 15.55 1.89 -26.90
N ASN A 2 16.02 1.24 -25.83
CA ASN A 2 15.15 0.94 -24.69
C ASN A 2 14.79 2.27 -24.04
N ASN A 3 13.52 2.65 -24.12
CA ASN A 3 13.03 3.86 -23.48
C ASN A 3 12.99 3.58 -21.97
N VAL A 4 13.89 4.19 -21.20
CA VAL A 4 13.89 4.04 -19.74
C VAL A 4 12.73 4.87 -19.21
N GLU A 5 11.79 4.19 -18.58
CA GLU A 5 10.67 4.83 -17.91
C GLU A 5 11.17 5.52 -16.64
N LEU A 6 10.93 6.84 -16.51
CA LEU A 6 11.31 7.62 -15.34
C LEU A 6 10.16 7.63 -14.34
N LEU A 7 10.23 6.75 -13.35
CA LEU A 7 9.27 6.66 -12.25
C LEU A 7 9.86 7.25 -10.98
N SER A 8 9.02 7.95 -10.20
CA SER A 8 9.34 8.26 -8.80
C SER A 8 9.39 6.98 -7.96
N GLY A 9 10.06 7.03 -6.81
CA GLY A 9 10.12 5.89 -5.89
C GLY A 9 8.72 5.42 -5.45
N ALA A 10 7.77 6.34 -5.27
CA ALA A 10 6.37 6.01 -4.96
C ALA A 10 5.70 5.22 -6.09
N GLU A 11 5.85 5.67 -7.33
CA GLU A 11 5.29 4.99 -8.50
C GLU A 11 5.91 3.60 -8.69
N MET A 12 7.20 3.44 -8.41
CA MET A 12 7.87 2.13 -8.43
C MET A 12 7.26 1.17 -7.40
N VAL A 13 7.00 1.63 -6.18
CA VAL A 13 6.37 0.81 -5.12
C VAL A 13 4.94 0.42 -5.52
N VAL A 14 4.12 1.36 -5.99
CA VAL A 14 2.74 1.08 -6.39
C VAL A 14 2.68 0.12 -7.58
N ARG A 15 3.56 0.32 -8.57
CA ARG A 15 3.70 -0.61 -9.70
C ARG A 15 4.07 -2.02 -9.23
N PHE A 16 5.03 -2.14 -8.32
CA PHE A 16 5.41 -3.43 -7.75
C PHE A 16 4.22 -4.12 -7.08
N LEU A 17 3.45 -3.40 -6.27
CA LEU A 17 2.25 -3.95 -5.60
C LEU A 17 1.22 -4.46 -6.62
N ARG A 18 0.97 -3.70 -7.69
CA ARG A 18 0.11 -4.15 -8.78
C ARG A 18 0.65 -5.41 -9.46
N ASP A 19 1.93 -5.41 -9.82
CA ASP A 19 2.56 -6.50 -10.58
C ASP A 19 2.58 -7.81 -9.75
N GLU A 20 2.67 -7.72 -8.42
CA GLU A 20 2.51 -8.83 -7.48
C GLU A 20 1.05 -9.22 -7.19
N GLY A 21 0.07 -8.57 -7.85
CA GLY A 21 -1.35 -8.88 -7.72
C GLY A 21 -1.99 -8.45 -6.39
N VAL A 22 -1.44 -7.43 -5.73
CA VAL A 22 -2.03 -6.86 -4.51
C VAL A 22 -3.30 -6.08 -4.87
N GLU A 23 -4.44 -6.57 -4.39
CA GLU A 23 -5.74 -5.91 -4.62
C GLU A 23 -6.09 -4.90 -3.51
N HIS A 24 -5.62 -5.13 -2.28
CA HIS A 24 -6.02 -4.37 -1.10
C HIS A 24 -4.81 -3.96 -0.25
N ILE A 25 -4.78 -2.68 0.12
CA ILE A 25 -3.83 -2.12 1.10
C ILE A 25 -4.64 -1.54 2.25
N TYR A 26 -4.32 -1.92 3.48
CA TYR A 26 -4.97 -1.40 4.69
C TYR A 26 -4.07 -0.37 5.35
N GLY A 27 -4.57 0.85 5.58
CA GLY A 27 -3.68 1.91 6.04
C GLY A 27 -4.34 3.13 6.64
N TYR A 28 -3.54 3.86 7.42
CA TYR A 28 -3.87 5.17 7.94
C TYR A 28 -2.86 6.20 7.39
N PRO A 29 -3.29 7.16 6.56
CA PRO A 29 -2.38 8.12 5.94
C PRO A 29 -1.66 9.01 6.95
N GLY A 30 -0.41 9.35 6.65
CA GLY A 30 0.36 10.34 7.39
C GLY A 30 1.41 11.03 6.53
N GLY A 31 1.90 12.18 6.99
CA GLY A 31 2.67 13.14 6.18
C GLY A 31 3.86 12.54 5.44
N ALA A 32 4.60 11.63 6.08
CA ALA A 32 5.79 11.02 5.51
C ALA A 32 5.50 10.08 4.33
N LEU A 33 4.26 9.61 4.16
CA LEU A 33 3.86 8.67 3.11
C LEU A 33 2.90 9.25 2.07
N LEU A 34 2.56 10.54 2.14
CA LEU A 34 1.55 11.12 1.24
C LEU A 34 1.90 10.96 -0.24
N HIS A 35 3.18 11.01 -0.61
CA HIS A 35 3.62 10.79 -1.99
C HIS A 35 3.35 9.36 -2.51
N VAL A 36 3.35 8.35 -1.62
CA VAL A 36 2.93 6.98 -1.97
C VAL A 36 1.41 6.91 -2.14
N TYR A 37 0.65 7.61 -1.29
CA TYR A 37 -0.80 7.74 -1.45
C TYR A 37 -1.19 8.44 -2.76
N ASP A 38 -0.47 9.48 -3.16
CA ASP A 38 -0.69 10.19 -4.43
C ASP A 38 -0.45 9.27 -5.64
N ALA A 39 0.58 8.42 -5.59
CA ALA A 39 0.82 7.42 -6.62
C ALA A 39 -0.25 6.32 -6.61
N LEU A 40 -0.65 5.84 -5.42
CA LEU A 40 -1.66 4.81 -5.26
C LEU A 40 -3.03 5.27 -5.78
N PHE A 41 -3.37 6.54 -5.56
CA PHE A 41 -4.61 7.13 -6.09
C PHE A 41 -4.72 7.09 -7.62
N LYS A 42 -3.59 7.00 -8.33
CA LYS A 42 -3.54 6.88 -9.79
C LYS A 42 -3.58 5.43 -10.29
N GLU A 43 -3.53 4.44 -9.41
CA GLU A 43 -3.49 3.02 -9.76
C GLU A 43 -4.79 2.32 -9.30
N PRO A 44 -5.80 2.20 -10.18
CA PRO A 44 -7.11 1.67 -9.81
C PRO A 44 -7.10 0.15 -9.51
N ALA A 45 -6.06 -0.58 -9.90
CA ALA A 45 -5.95 -2.01 -9.61
C ALA A 45 -5.64 -2.29 -8.13
N VAL A 46 -5.11 -1.31 -7.40
CA VAL A 46 -4.71 -1.46 -5.99
C VAL A 46 -5.57 -0.54 -5.12
N SER A 47 -6.49 -1.11 -4.35
CA SER A 47 -7.43 -0.34 -3.55
C SER A 47 -6.91 -0.09 -2.13
N HIS A 48 -6.87 1.18 -1.71
CA HIS A 48 -6.62 1.53 -0.31
C HIS A 48 -7.90 1.46 0.52
N ILE A 49 -7.83 0.74 1.65
CA ILE A 49 -8.86 0.67 2.67
C ILE A 49 -8.41 1.50 3.87
N LEU A 50 -9.08 2.64 4.07
CA LEU A 50 -8.82 3.53 5.20
C LEU A 50 -9.25 2.88 6.51
N VAL A 51 -8.30 2.69 7.42
CA VAL A 51 -8.58 2.27 8.80
C VAL A 51 -8.64 3.47 9.73
N ARG A 52 -8.97 3.25 11.01
CA ARG A 52 -8.93 4.28 12.05
C ARG A 52 -7.78 4.13 13.04
N HIS A 53 -7.09 3.00 12.98
CA HIS A 53 -5.99 2.66 13.87
C HIS A 53 -5.07 1.67 13.15
N GLU A 54 -3.77 1.82 13.29
CA GLU A 54 -2.75 1.06 12.57
C GLU A 54 -2.78 -0.42 12.96
N GLN A 55 -3.00 -0.73 14.25
CA GLN A 55 -3.30 -2.11 14.67
C GLN A 55 -4.50 -2.71 13.91
N ALA A 56 -5.55 -1.95 13.62
CA ALA A 56 -6.68 -2.47 12.85
C ALA A 56 -6.26 -2.81 11.41
N ALA A 57 -5.40 -2.01 10.78
CA ALA A 57 -4.83 -2.35 9.47
C ALA A 57 -4.07 -3.68 9.54
N THR A 58 -3.24 -3.89 10.56
CA THR A 58 -2.48 -5.14 10.72
C THR A 58 -3.40 -6.35 10.92
N HIS A 59 -4.44 -6.23 11.76
CA HIS A 59 -5.40 -7.34 11.95
C HIS A 59 -6.19 -7.65 10.68
N MET A 60 -6.59 -6.63 9.91
CA MET A 60 -7.29 -6.81 8.64
C MET A 60 -6.39 -7.48 7.60
N ALA A 61 -5.14 -7.05 7.49
CA ALA A 61 -4.16 -7.64 6.57
C ALA A 61 -3.85 -9.10 6.93
N ASP A 62 -3.64 -9.41 8.22
CA ASP A 62 -3.42 -10.79 8.69
C ASP A 62 -4.66 -11.67 8.42
N GLY A 63 -5.86 -11.17 8.72
CA GLY A 63 -7.12 -11.86 8.43
C GLY A 63 -7.30 -12.16 6.93
N TYR A 64 -7.06 -11.17 6.07
CA TYR A 64 -7.09 -11.34 4.62
C TYR A 64 -6.10 -12.41 4.15
N ALA A 65 -4.86 -12.36 4.65
CA ALA A 65 -3.83 -13.31 4.26
C ALA A 65 -4.20 -14.75 4.64
N ARG A 66 -4.69 -14.96 5.87
CA ARG A 66 -5.13 -16.29 6.35
C ARG A 66 -6.34 -16.82 5.59
N ALA A 67 -7.29 -15.95 5.25
CA ALA A 67 -8.53 -16.35 4.57
C ALA A 67 -8.33 -16.68 3.09
N THR A 68 -7.36 -16.04 2.44
CA THR A 68 -7.19 -16.10 0.97
C THR A 68 -5.92 -16.83 0.52
N GLY A 69 -4.92 -16.95 1.40
CA GLY A 69 -3.58 -17.39 1.03
C GLY A 69 -2.76 -16.34 0.26
N LYS A 70 -3.31 -15.13 0.02
CA LYS A 70 -2.61 -14.01 -0.63
C LYS A 70 -1.86 -13.16 0.39
N ALA A 71 -0.96 -12.29 -0.06
CA ALA A 71 -0.25 -11.37 0.82
C ALA A 71 -1.19 -10.33 1.43
N GLY A 72 -1.13 -10.14 2.75
CA GLY A 72 -1.76 -9.01 3.44
C GLY A 72 -0.83 -7.81 3.44
N VAL A 73 -1.31 -6.64 2.99
CA VAL A 73 -0.48 -5.44 2.83
C VAL A 73 -0.95 -4.29 3.74
N VAL A 74 -0.02 -3.75 4.52
CA VAL A 74 -0.25 -2.63 5.44
C VAL A 74 0.57 -1.42 4.99
N LEU A 75 -0.02 -0.23 5.03
CA LEU A 75 0.66 1.03 4.75
C LEU A 75 0.41 2.03 5.88
N VAL A 76 1.47 2.39 6.63
CA VAL A 76 1.40 3.26 7.82
C VAL A 76 2.58 4.23 7.86
N THR A 77 2.33 5.46 8.31
CA THR A 77 3.36 6.52 8.35
C THR A 77 4.46 6.23 9.38
N SER A 78 5.64 6.82 9.18
CA SER A 78 6.70 6.82 10.18
C SER A 78 6.24 7.42 11.51
N GLY A 79 6.83 6.96 12.63
CA GLY A 79 6.52 7.44 13.97
C GLY A 79 5.55 6.50 14.69
N PRO A 80 4.64 7.00 15.56
CA PRO A 80 3.77 6.14 16.36
C PRO A 80 2.84 5.24 15.54
N GLY A 81 2.57 5.57 14.27
CA GLY A 81 1.80 4.70 13.38
C GLY A 81 2.53 3.42 12.95
N ALA A 82 3.86 3.35 13.09
CA ALA A 82 4.65 2.18 12.73
C ALA A 82 4.95 1.23 13.91
N THR A 83 4.59 1.62 15.14
CA THR A 83 4.86 0.89 16.39
C THR A 83 3.59 0.27 16.94
#